data_AF-A0A2X2CPF4-F1
#
_entry.id   AF-A0A2X2CPF4-F1
#
_cell.length_a   1.000
_cell.length_b   1.000
_cell.length_c   1.000
_cell.angle_alpha   90.00
_cell.angle_beta   90.00
_cell.angle_gamma   90.00
#
_symmetry.space_group_name_H-M   'P 1'
#
loop_
_entity.id
_entity.type
_entity.pdbx_description
1 polymer ?
#
loop_
_entity_poly.entity_id
_entity_poly.type
_entity_poly.pdbx_seq_one_letter_code
_entity_poly.pdbx_strand_id
1 'polypeptide(L)'
;MLDLDDAARSYMNELRILSTDAHGQEIIVGLTVGESERYIAHQKDFLNPGKHRTREDKDDYLRLHEKHELARIAVLMAENEARHDQSPRH
;
A
#
# COMPACT_ATOMS: atom_id res chain seq x y z
N MET A 1 -8.00 7.27 9.20
CA MET A 1 -8.10 7.12 7.74
C MET A 1 -6.92 7.85 7.14
N LEU A 2 -6.29 7.30 6.12
CA LEU A 2 -5.11 7.90 5.52
C LEU A 2 -5.49 9.18 4.76
N ASP A 3 -4.57 10.13 4.73
CA ASP A 3 -4.74 11.43 4.09
C ASP A 3 -4.60 11.31 2.57
N LEU A 4 -5.65 10.79 1.95
CA LEU A 4 -5.81 10.52 0.52
C LEU A 4 -7.09 11.18 0.02
N ASP A 5 -7.02 11.79 -1.17
CA ASP A 5 -8.22 12.17 -1.91
C ASP A 5 -8.95 10.92 -2.45
N ASP A 6 -10.19 11.10 -2.88
CA ASP A 6 -11.04 9.97 -3.31
C ASP A 6 -10.51 9.26 -4.55
N ALA A 7 -9.85 9.99 -5.45
CA ALA A 7 -9.27 9.41 -6.66
C ALA A 7 -8.07 8.52 -6.32
N ALA A 8 -7.17 9.02 -5.47
CA ALA A 8 -6.03 8.27 -4.95
C ALA A 8 -6.50 7.05 -4.15
N ARG A 9 -7.50 7.21 -3.28
CA ARG A 9 -8.06 6.08 -2.53
C ARG A 9 -8.67 5.02 -3.45
N SER A 10 -9.45 5.42 -4.47
CA SER A 10 -10.02 4.47 -5.44
C SER A 10 -8.92 3.71 -6.18
N TYR A 11 -7.94 4.45 -6.73
CA TYR A 11 -6.80 3.88 -7.44
C TYR A 11 -5.99 2.90 -6.58
N MET A 12 -5.71 3.27 -5.33
CA MET A 12 -4.95 2.41 -4.42
C MET A 12 -5.73 1.17 -3.99
N ASN A 13 -7.07 1.24 -3.90
CA ASN A 13 -7.93 0.07 -3.66
C ASN A 13 -7.94 -0.88 -4.87
N GLU A 14 -8.04 -0.35 -6.09
CA GLU A 14 -7.98 -1.14 -7.33
C GLU A 14 -6.67 -1.92 -7.41
N LEU A 15 -5.57 -1.30 -6.98
CA LEU A 15 -4.26 -1.94 -6.96
C LEU A 15 -4.02 -2.84 -5.75
N ARG A 16 -4.95 -3.00 -4.81
CA ARG A 16 -4.76 -3.74 -3.54
C ARG A 16 -3.63 -3.20 -2.67
N ILE A 17 -3.42 -1.89 -2.73
CA ILE A 17 -2.46 -1.20 -1.87
C ILE A 17 -3.08 -0.92 -0.49
N LEU A 18 -4.38 -0.63 -0.42
CA LEU A 18 -5.08 -0.36 0.84
C LEU A 18 -5.64 -1.64 1.46
N SER A 19 -5.66 -1.67 2.79
CA SER A 19 -6.27 -2.71 3.62
C SER A 19 -6.76 -2.12 4.94
N THR A 20 -7.24 -2.95 5.86
CA THR A 20 -7.58 -2.56 7.22
C THR A 20 -6.83 -3.41 8.24
N ASP A 21 -6.44 -2.81 9.36
CA ASP A 21 -5.88 -3.54 10.49
C ASP A 21 -6.97 -4.25 11.31
N ALA A 22 -6.58 -4.92 12.40
CA ALA A 22 -7.52 -5.63 13.28
C ALA A 22 -8.54 -4.72 13.98
N HIS A 23 -8.32 -3.40 13.97
CA HIS A 23 -9.20 -2.39 14.54
C HIS A 23 -10.05 -1.67 13.47
N GLY A 24 -9.95 -2.10 12.20
CA GLY A 24 -10.65 -1.47 11.08
C GLY A 24 -10.01 -0.16 10.61
N GLN A 25 -8.77 0.13 11.02
CA GLN A 25 -8.07 1.32 10.55
C GLN A 25 -7.48 1.09 9.16
N GLU A 26 -7.74 2.04 8.25
CA GLU A 26 -7.17 2.03 6.90
C GLU A 26 -5.64 2.10 6.97
N ILE A 27 -4.99 1.14 6.33
CA ILE A 27 -3.53 0.99 6.26
C ILE A 27 -3.10 0.69 4.83
N ILE A 28 -1.83 0.90 4.53
CA ILE A 28 -1.16 0.27 3.40
C ILE A 28 -0.95 -1.20 3.75
N VAL A 29 -1.28 -2.10 2.83
CA VAL A 29 -1.18 -3.55 3.05
C VAL A 29 0.23 -3.94 3.52
N GLY A 30 0.29 -4.74 4.58
CA GLY A 30 1.56 -5.16 5.20
C GLY A 30 2.25 -4.10 6.07
N LEU A 31 1.72 -2.88 6.17
CA LEU A 31 2.24 -1.81 7.03
C LEU A 31 1.34 -1.60 8.26
N THR A 32 1.93 -1.11 9.34
CA THR A 32 1.17 -0.56 10.47
C THR A 32 0.57 0.80 10.12
N VAL A 33 -0.31 1.33 10.96
CA VAL A 33 -0.90 2.68 10.79
C VAL A 33 0.17 3.75 10.65
N GLY A 34 1.11 3.83 11.60
CA GLY A 34 2.18 4.83 11.55
C GLY A 34 3.15 4.64 10.38
N GLU A 35 3.39 3.41 9.95
CA GLU A 35 4.17 3.15 8.73
C GLU A 35 3.41 3.58 7.47
N SER A 36 2.10 3.40 7.44
CA SER A 36 1.23 3.80 6.33
C SER A 36 1.20 5.32 6.19
N GLU A 37 1.07 6.04 7.30
CA GLU A 37 1.12 7.51 7.32
C GLU A 37 2.47 8.02 6.78
N ARG A 38 3.59 7.42 7.21
CA ARG A 38 4.91 7.77 6.69
C ARG A 38 5.06 7.45 5.20
N TYR A 39 4.54 6.31 4.76
CA TYR A 39 4.58 5.93 3.35
C TYR A 39 3.81 6.93 2.47
N ILE A 40 2.62 7.36 2.90
CA ILE A 40 1.85 8.40 2.20
C ILE A 40 2.58 9.73 2.20
N ALA A 41 3.19 10.14 3.32
CA ALA A 41 4.00 11.35 3.39
C ALA A 41 5.16 11.31 2.37
N HIS A 42 5.86 10.17 2.28
CA HIS A 42 6.90 9.97 1.27
C HIS A 42 6.38 10.05 -0.16
N GLN A 43 5.19 9.53 -0.46
CA GLN A 43 4.59 9.68 -1.79
C GLN A 43 4.24 11.13 -2.13
N LYS A 44 3.70 11.89 -1.17
CA LYS A 44 3.42 13.32 -1.36
C LYS A 44 4.71 14.11 -1.61
N ASP A 45 5.78 13.75 -0.92
CA ASP A 45 7.09 14.36 -1.13
C ASP A 45 7.68 14.04 -2.51
N PHE A 46 7.40 12.86 -3.09
CA PHE A 46 7.79 12.56 -4.48
C PHE A 46 7.14 13.51 -5.49
N LEU A 47 5.91 13.96 -5.21
CA LEU A 47 5.18 14.91 -6.05
C LEU A 47 5.60 16.37 -5.82
N ASN A 48 6.41 16.66 -4.80
CA ASN A 48 6.91 18.00 -4.49
C ASN A 48 8.43 18.09 -4.75
N PRO A 49 8.86 18.40 -5.99
CA PRO A 49 10.28 18.45 -6.37
C PRO A 49 11.09 19.53 -5.64
N GLY A 50 10.45 20.45 -4.93
CA GLY A 50 11.11 21.47 -4.11
C GLY A 50 11.59 20.98 -2.74
N LYS A 51 11.19 19.77 -2.30
CA LYS A 51 11.59 19.24 -1.00
C LYS A 51 12.88 18.41 -1.13
N HIS A 52 13.94 18.87 -0.48
CA HIS A 52 15.18 18.09 -0.38
C HIS A 52 14.96 16.87 0.52
N ARG A 53 15.14 15.69 -0.06
CA ARG A 53 15.01 14.41 0.66
C ARG A 53 16.37 13.96 1.14
N THR A 54 16.44 13.65 2.43
CA THR A 54 17.66 13.09 3.01
C THR A 54 17.85 11.66 2.53
N ARG A 55 19.05 11.10 2.76
CA ARG A 55 19.30 9.68 2.52
C ARG A 55 18.40 8.81 3.39
N GLU A 56 18.20 9.20 4.64
CA GLU A 56 17.35 8.49 5.60
C GLU A 56 15.89 8.42 5.12
N ASP A 57 15.37 9.50 4.53
CA ASP A 57 14.01 9.50 3.96
C ASP A 57 13.87 8.49 2.82
N LYS A 58 14.89 8.38 1.97
CA LYS A 58 14.90 7.42 0.85
C LYS A 58 14.99 6.00 1.37
N ASP A 59 15.86 5.75 2.34
CA ASP A 59 16.06 4.42 2.92
C ASP A 59 14.80 3.94 3.67
N ASP A 60 14.12 4.83 4.41
CA ASP A 60 12.84 4.51 5.04
C ASP A 60 11.74 4.24 4.01
N TYR A 61 11.62 5.08 2.96
CA TYR A 61 10.67 4.82 1.88
C TYR A 61 10.90 3.46 1.23
N LEU A 62 12.14 3.12 0.87
CA LEU A 62 12.46 1.85 0.22
C LEU A 62 12.12 0.65 1.12
N ARG A 63 12.45 0.73 2.42
CA ARG A 63 12.11 -0.31 3.40
C ARG A 63 10.60 -0.51 3.51
N LEU A 64 9.83 0.59 3.57
CA LEU A 64 8.37 0.53 3.61
C LEU A 64 7.80 -0.01 2.31
N HIS A 65 8.35 0.41 1.17
CA HIS A 65 7.93 -0.03 -0.16
C HIS A 65 8.15 -1.53 -0.35
N GLU A 66 9.32 -2.06 0.02
CA GLU A 66 9.60 -3.50 -0.05
C GLU A 66 8.63 -4.31 0.81
N LYS A 67 8.43 -3.89 2.07
CA LYS A 67 7.52 -4.56 3.00
C LYS A 67 6.09 -4.62 2.45
N HIS A 68 5.62 -3.52 1.88
CA HIS A 68 4.26 -3.46 1.34
C HIS A 68 4.09 -4.27 0.05
N GLU A 69 5.07 -4.25 -0.87
CA GLU A 69 4.96 -5.02 -2.13
C GLU A 69 4.97 -6.52 -1.86
N LEU A 70 5.78 -7.00 -0.91
CA LEU A 70 5.77 -8.41 -0.50
C LEU A 70 4.39 -8.86 -0.01
N ALA A 71 3.77 -8.06 0.86
CA ALA A 71 2.43 -8.35 1.38
C ALA A 71 1.36 -8.26 0.27
N ARG A 72 1.45 -7.25 -0.60
CA ARG A 72 0.54 -7.03 -1.72
C ARG A 72 0.57 -8.17 -2.73
N ILE A 73 1.75 -8.67 -3.08
CA ILE A 73 1.91 -9.83 -3.97
C ILE A 73 1.24 -11.07 -3.36
N ALA A 74 1.40 -11.32 -2.05
CA ALA A 74 0.73 -12.42 -1.38
C ALA A 74 -0.80 -12.32 -1.47
N VAL A 75 -1.38 -11.13 -1.30
CA VAL A 75 -2.82 -10.89 -1.48
C VAL A 75 -3.24 -11.20 -2.91
N LEU A 76 -2.52 -10.67 -3.91
CA LEU A 76 -2.86 -10.89 -5.32
C LEU A 76 -2.77 -12.37 -5.72
N MET A 77 -1.80 -13.12 -5.18
CA MET A 77 -1.69 -14.56 -5.41
C MET A 77 -2.90 -15.30 -4.80
N ALA A 78 -3.26 -14.99 -3.56
CA ALA A 78 -4.43 -15.59 -2.91
C ALA A 78 -5.74 -15.29 -3.65
N GLU A 79 -5.94 -14.05 -4.13
CA GLU A 79 -7.10 -13.69 -4.96
C GLU A 79 -7.10 -14.43 -6.30
N ASN A 80 -5.94 -14.65 -6.90
CA ASN A 80 -5.82 -15.39 -8.14
C ASN A 80 -6.17 -16.88 -7.97
N GLU A 81 -5.64 -17.50 -6.91
CA GLU A 81 -5.95 -18.89 -6.55
C GLU A 81 -7.45 -19.08 -6.28
N ALA A 82 -8.07 -18.19 -5.50
CA ALA A 82 -9.50 -18.23 -5.20
C ALA A 82 -10.36 -18.12 -6.47
N ARG A 83 -9.96 -17.30 -7.45
CA ARG A 83 -10.65 -17.20 -8.75
C ARG A 83 -10.54 -18.48 -9.59
N HIS A 84 -9.39 -19.15 -9.54
CA HIS A 84 -9.18 -20.40 -10.27
C HIS A 84 -9.91 -21.58 -9.62
N ASP A 85 -10.02 -21.63 -8.30
CA ASP A 85 -10.76 -22.69 -7.58
C ASP A 85 -12.28 -22.58 -7.79
N GLN A 86 -12.79 -21.37 -8.01
CA GLN A 86 -14.21 -21.12 -8.27
C GLN A 86 -14.62 -21.26 -9.75
N SER A 87 -13.68 -21.54 -10.67
CA SER A 87 -14.03 -21.83 -12.06
C SER A 87 -14.63 -23.25 -12.17
N PRO A 88 -15.85 -23.43 -12.73
CA PRO A 88 -16.39 -24.74 -12.99
C PRO A 88 -15.41 -25.49 -13.89
N ARG A 89 -14.89 -26.63 -13.41
CA ARG A 89 -14.21 -27.59 -14.28
C ARG A 89 -15.26 -28.14 -15.23
N HIS A 90 -15.30 -27.60 -16.45
CA HIS A 90 -16.13 -28.10 -17.56
C HIS A 90 -15.61 -29.46 -18.05
#